data_AF-A0A3C1X246-F1
#
_entry.id   AF-A0A3C1X246-F1
#
_cell.length_a   1.000
_cell.length_b   1.000
_cell.length_c   1.000
_cell.angle_alpha   90.00
_cell.angle_beta   90.00
_cell.angle_gamma   90.00
#
_symmetry.space_group_name_H-M   'P 1'
#
loop_
_entity.id
_entity.type
_entity.pdbx_description
1 polymer ?
#
loop_
_entity_poly.entity_id
_entity_poly.type
_entity_poly.pdbx_seq_one_letter_code
_entity_poly.pdbx_strand_id
1 'polypeptide(L)'
;MKLKEVFGRKPKYADVSGLCRAATLAEIAAQSWSLNPGRSVGVTRGEGLSNEDFRTQFHALNEELEGLNAGSRELKQTIAINEAEILGV
;
A
#
# COMPACT_ATOMS: atom_id res chain seq x y z
N MET A 1 -5.72 7.80 -27.09
CA MET A 1 -6.77 7.09 -26.31
C MET A 1 -6.13 5.80 -25.86
N LYS A 2 -5.95 5.63 -24.54
CA LYS A 2 -5.17 4.54 -23.92
C LYS A 2 -5.43 3.14 -24.49
N LEU A 3 -6.66 2.84 -24.89
CA LEU A 3 -7.00 1.55 -25.51
C LEU A 3 -6.22 1.24 -26.79
N LYS A 4 -5.98 2.22 -27.67
CA LYS A 4 -5.20 2.02 -28.90
C LYS A 4 -3.69 1.95 -28.63
N GLU A 5 -3.24 2.60 -27.57
CA GLU A 5 -1.84 2.58 -27.12
C GLU A 5 -1.49 1.21 -26.53
N VAL A 6 -2.40 0.62 -25.74
CA VAL A 6 -2.18 -0.66 -25.06
C VAL A 6 -2.52 -1.87 -25.94
N PHE A 7 -3.66 -1.84 -26.66
CA PHE A 7 -4.17 -2.99 -27.43
C PHE A 7 -4.04 -2.83 -28.96
N GLY A 8 -3.42 -1.75 -29.42
CA GLY A 8 -3.19 -1.47 -30.85
C GLY A 8 -4.43 -0.95 -31.60
N ARG A 9 -4.28 -0.78 -32.92
CA ARG A 9 -5.32 -0.16 -33.79
C ARG A 9 -6.59 -1.01 -33.94
N LYS A 10 -6.51 -2.33 -33.75
CA LYS A 10 -7.63 -3.28 -33.75
C LYS A 10 -7.63 -4.02 -32.40
N PRO A 11 -8.23 -3.44 -31.34
CA PRO A 11 -8.09 -3.97 -29.99
C PRO A 11 -8.65 -5.39 -29.88
N LYS A 12 -7.89 -6.26 -29.23
CA LYS A 12 -8.32 -7.60 -28.80
C LYS A 12 -7.92 -7.77 -27.34
N TYR A 13 -8.69 -8.60 -26.63
CA TYR A 13 -8.37 -8.93 -25.25
C TYR A 13 -7.01 -9.62 -25.17
N ALA A 14 -6.22 -9.21 -24.18
CA ALA A 14 -4.98 -9.85 -23.77
C ALA A 14 -4.77 -9.53 -22.30
N ASP A 15 -4.13 -10.44 -21.57
CA ASP A 15 -3.68 -10.15 -20.22
C ASP A 15 -2.55 -9.11 -20.30
N VAL A 16 -2.70 -8.02 -19.55
CA VAL A 16 -1.76 -6.89 -19.48
C VAL A 16 -1.49 -6.60 -18.02
N SER A 17 -0.21 -6.74 -17.62
CA SER A 17 0.25 -6.47 -16.25
C SER A 17 -0.19 -5.09 -15.78
N GLY A 18 -0.81 -5.03 -14.61
CA GLY A 18 -1.34 -3.79 -14.02
C GLY A 18 -2.56 -3.19 -14.71
N LEU A 19 -3.17 -3.87 -15.68
CA LEU A 19 -4.38 -3.40 -16.37
C LEU A 19 -5.51 -4.43 -16.37
N CYS A 20 -5.28 -5.64 -16.87
CA CYS A 20 -6.32 -6.67 -16.96
C CYS A 20 -5.72 -8.07 -17.02
N ARG A 21 -6.41 -9.06 -16.44
CA ARG A 21 -6.04 -10.47 -16.51
C ARG A 21 -7.31 -11.34 -16.42
N ALA A 22 -7.36 -12.43 -17.15
CA ALA A 22 -8.35 -13.48 -16.95
C ALA A 22 -7.91 -14.39 -15.80
N ALA A 23 -8.79 -14.62 -14.84
CA ALA A 23 -8.55 -15.54 -13.73
C ALA A 23 -9.60 -16.65 -13.73
N THR A 24 -9.14 -17.88 -13.49
CA THR A 24 -10.00 -19.04 -13.29
C THR A 24 -10.60 -19.03 -11.89
N LEU A 25 -11.72 -19.74 -11.71
CA LEU A 25 -12.34 -19.91 -10.38
C LEU A 25 -11.39 -20.56 -9.38
N ALA A 26 -10.52 -21.47 -9.83
CA ALA A 26 -9.51 -22.11 -8.99
C ALA A 26 -8.46 -21.10 -8.48
N GLU A 27 -7.96 -20.21 -9.34
CA GLU A 27 -7.04 -19.13 -8.94
C GLU A 27 -7.70 -18.16 -7.94
N ILE A 28 -8.98 -17.82 -8.16
CA ILE A 28 -9.75 -16.94 -7.26
C ILE A 28 -9.95 -17.61 -5.89
N ALA A 29 -10.32 -18.90 -5.87
CA ALA A 29 -10.51 -19.65 -4.63
C ALA A 29 -9.22 -19.75 -3.81
N ALA A 30 -8.07 -19.98 -4.47
CA ALA A 30 -6.76 -20.00 -3.83
C ALA A 30 -6.37 -18.65 -3.19
N GLN A 31 -6.98 -17.55 -3.64
CA GLN A 31 -6.80 -16.20 -3.12
C GLN A 31 -7.91 -15.78 -2.14
N SER A 32 -8.54 -16.74 -1.47
CA SER A 32 -9.66 -16.50 -0.53
C SER A 32 -10.81 -15.73 -1.18
N TRP A 33 -11.07 -15.99 -2.46
CA TRP A 33 -12.08 -15.31 -3.27
C TRP A 33 -11.88 -13.80 -3.41
N SER A 34 -10.65 -13.32 -3.17
CA SER A 34 -10.30 -11.92 -3.38
C SER A 34 -10.34 -11.58 -4.87
N LEU A 35 -11.15 -10.58 -5.22
CA LEU A 35 -11.20 -10.00 -6.56
C LEU A 35 -10.45 -8.66 -6.64
N ASN A 36 -9.56 -8.40 -5.68
CA ASN A 36 -8.77 -7.16 -5.68
C ASN A 36 -7.88 -7.12 -6.93
N PRO A 37 -8.06 -6.15 -7.85
CA PRO A 37 -7.32 -6.10 -9.10
C PRO A 37 -5.81 -6.17 -8.90
N GLY A 38 -5.25 -5.50 -7.88
CA GLY A 38 -3.80 -5.53 -7.63
C GLY A 38 -3.26 -6.94 -7.35
N ARG A 39 -4.09 -7.84 -6.82
CA ARG A 39 -3.74 -9.24 -6.56
C ARG A 39 -3.81 -10.10 -7.83
N SER A 40 -4.72 -9.76 -8.75
CA SER A 40 -4.98 -10.56 -9.96
C SER A 40 -4.21 -10.06 -11.19
N VAL A 41 -4.05 -8.75 -11.37
CA VAL A 41 -3.38 -8.15 -12.53
C VAL A 41 -1.91 -7.81 -12.27
N GLY A 42 -1.48 -7.90 -11.01
CA GLY A 42 -0.16 -7.43 -10.58
C GLY A 42 -0.03 -5.92 -10.71
N VAL A 43 1.19 -5.43 -10.74
CA VAL A 43 1.50 -4.01 -10.98
C VAL A 43 2.18 -3.87 -12.32
N THR A 44 1.79 -2.85 -13.10
CA THR A 44 2.64 -2.36 -14.18
C THR A 44 3.98 -2.03 -13.55
N ARG A 45 5.10 -2.38 -14.18
CA ARG A 45 6.41 -1.86 -13.78
C ARG A 45 6.32 -0.34 -13.94
N GLY A 46 5.96 0.36 -12.87
CA GLY A 46 6.00 1.82 -12.84
C GLY A 46 7.42 2.27 -13.16
N GLU A 47 7.63 3.55 -13.44
CA GLU A 47 8.98 4.11 -13.39
C GLU A 47 9.58 3.67 -12.06
N GLY A 48 10.54 2.74 -12.14
CA GLY A 48 10.97 2.00 -10.97
C GLY A 48 11.62 2.99 -10.04
N LEU A 49 11.03 3.20 -8.86
CA LEU A 49 11.77 3.76 -7.74
C LEU A 49 13.07 2.97 -7.67
N SER A 50 14.20 3.67 -7.81
CA SER A 50 15.47 3.00 -7.65
C SER A 50 15.52 2.45 -6.22
N ASN A 51 16.33 1.41 -6.00
CA ASN A 51 16.52 0.90 -4.63
C ASN A 51 17.02 2.02 -3.70
N GLU A 52 17.72 3.03 -4.23
CA GLU A 52 18.19 4.19 -3.49
C GLU A 52 17.06 5.17 -3.13
N ASP A 53 16.15 5.46 -4.07
CA ASP A 53 14.97 6.29 -3.81
C ASP A 53 14.05 5.63 -2.77
N PHE A 54 13.86 4.31 -2.87
CA PHE A 54 13.07 3.55 -1.90
C PHE A 54 13.68 3.63 -0.50
N ARG A 55 15.00 3.39 -0.38
CA ARG A 55 15.68 3.43 0.92
C ARG A 55 15.62 4.82 1.54
N THR A 56 15.82 5.87 0.75
CA THR A 56 15.75 7.26 1.21
C THR A 56 14.36 7.59 1.74
N GLN A 57 13.31 7.28 0.99
CA GLN A 57 11.92 7.50 1.43
C GLN A 57 11.58 6.67 2.66
N PHE A 58 12.01 5.41 2.70
CA PHE A 58 11.77 4.53 3.84
C PHE A 58 12.43 5.06 5.12
N HIS A 59 13.69 5.51 5.04
CA HIS A 59 14.38 6.09 6.19
C HIS A 59 13.68 7.36 6.69
N ALA A 60 13.31 8.28 5.79
CA ALA A 60 12.60 9.50 6.17
C ALA A 60 11.26 9.21 6.87
N LEU A 61 10.46 8.27 6.32
CA LEU A 61 9.20 7.85 6.93
C LEU A 61 9.41 7.18 8.30
N ASN A 62 10.49 6.41 8.47
CA ASN A 62 10.79 5.78 9.74
C ASN A 62 11.23 6.80 10.81
N GLU A 63 12.01 7.81 10.42
CA GLU A 63 12.36 8.92 11.32
C GLU A 63 11.12 9.71 11.76
N GLU A 64 10.21 10.01 10.84
CA GLU A 64 8.93 10.64 11.15
C GLU A 64 8.10 9.78 12.12
N LEU A 65 8.01 8.47 11.86
CA LEU A 65 7.30 7.52 12.73
C LEU A 65 7.88 7.47 14.14
N GLU A 66 9.21 7.48 14.28
CA GLU A 66 9.87 7.52 15.60
C GLU A 66 9.55 8.82 16.36
N GLY A 67 9.55 9.95 15.67
CA GLY A 67 9.13 11.24 16.24
C GLY A 67 7.68 11.22 16.72
N LEU A 68 6.76 10.71 15.90
CA LEU A 68 5.34 10.55 16.25
C LEU A 68 5.17 9.60 17.45
N ASN A 69 5.92 8.51 17.50
CA ASN A 69 5.88 7.56 18.62
C ASN A 69 6.42 8.17 19.92
N ALA A 70 7.47 9.00 19.85
CA ALA A 70 7.98 9.72 21.00
C ALA A 70 6.92 10.70 21.55
N GLY A 71 6.33 11.53 20.68
CA GLY A 71 5.26 12.44 21.08
C GLY A 71 4.02 11.71 21.62
N SER A 72 3.67 10.55 21.06
CA SER A 72 2.59 9.71 21.59
C SER A 72 2.87 9.23 23.01
N ARG A 73 4.12 8.84 23.33
CA ARG A 73 4.50 8.41 24.68
C ARG A 73 4.42 9.55 25.69
N GLU A 74 4.89 10.73 25.32
CA GLU A 74 4.81 11.93 26.18
C GLU A 74 3.34 12.27 26.49
N LEU A 75 2.49 12.33 25.46
CA LEU A 75 1.06 12.58 25.65
C LEU A 75 0.40 11.54 26.55
N LYS A 76 0.73 10.26 26.36
CA LYS A 76 0.22 9.18 27.22
C LYS A 76 0.67 9.35 28.67
N GLN A 77 1.91 9.76 28.91
CA GLN A 77 2.41 10.03 30.26
C GLN A 77 1.66 11.20 30.90
N THR A 78 1.46 12.31 30.16
CA THR A 78 0.67 13.45 30.66
C THR A 78 -0.75 13.05 31.01
N ILE A 79 -1.41 12.24 30.15
CA ILE A 79 -2.76 11.74 30.43
C ILE A 79 -2.78 10.91 31.71
N ALA A 80 -1.82 9.99 31.89
CA ALA A 80 -1.74 9.14 33.08
C ALA A 80 -1.51 9.94 34.37
N ILE A 81 -0.68 11.00 34.31
CA ILE A 81 -0.48 11.91 35.45
C ILE A 81 -1.78 12.64 35.79
N ASN A 82 -2.44 13.23 34.79
CA ASN A 82 -3.70 13.95 34.99
C ASN A 82 -4.80 13.02 35.53
N GLU A 83 -4.85 11.78 35.06
CA GLU A 83 -5.78 10.75 35.54
C GLU A 83 -5.55 10.44 37.03
N ALA A 84 -4.29 10.24 37.44
CA ALA A 84 -3.92 10.00 38.83
C ALA A 84 -4.30 11.20 39.74
N GLU A 85 -4.01 12.43 39.30
CA GLU A 85 -4.39 13.66 40.02
C GLU A 85 -5.90 13.80 40.19
N ILE A 86 -6.68 13.52 39.14
CA ILE A 86 -8.15 13.60 39.17
C ILE A 86 -8.74 12.52 40.08
N LEU A 87 -8.19 11.32 40.06
CA LEU A 87 -8.66 10.19 40.87
C LEU A 87 -8.14 10.22 42.31
N GLY A 88 -7.15 11.07 42.60
CA GLY A 88 -6.53 11.18 43.93
C GLY A 88 -5.73 9.94 44.34
N VAL A 89 -5.14 9.22 43.36
CA VAL A 89 -4.33 8.02 43.55
C VAL A 89 -2.86 8.25 43.18
#